data_AF-A0A1E4ZLX2-F1
#
_entry.id   AF-A0A1E4ZLX2-F1
#
_cell.length_a   1.000
_cell.length_b   1.000
_cell.length_c   1.000
_cell.angle_alpha   90.00
_cell.angle_beta   90.00
_cell.angle_gamma   90.00
#
_symmetry.space_group_name_H-M   'P 1'
#
loop_
_entity.id
_entity.type
_entity.pdbx_description
1 polymer ?
#
loop_
_entity_poly.entity_id
_entity_poly.type
_entity_poly.pdbx_seq_one_letter_code
_entity_poly.pdbx_strand_id
1 'polypeptide(L)'
;MEVKGSPKLEVSCTKQVISNISIITDSPSIFKAQEIVLEFILKSHPLDCPVCDQGGACDLQNYSSQFGSNKSRFFEEKPTVKIKSWGVLINTIMTRCISCTRCTRFSLEYIENKFLGMVGRGNSSEISIFQQRLIRSIFSGNLVDLCPVGAFSSKFFKQKCFLVL
;
A
#
# COMPACT_ATOMS: atom_id res chain seq x y z
N MET A 1 -18.65 -1.59 0.45
CA MET A 1 -19.87 -2.19 -0.12
C MET A 1 -21.07 -1.76 0.70
N GLU A 2 -22.25 -1.81 0.12
CA GLU A 2 -23.48 -1.49 0.83
C GLU A 2 -24.30 -2.75 1.05
N VAL A 3 -24.70 -2.99 2.29
CA VAL A 3 -25.54 -4.14 2.68
C VAL A 3 -26.92 -3.61 3.02
N LYS A 4 -27.96 -4.14 2.38
CA LYS A 4 -29.33 -3.69 2.69
C LYS A 4 -29.64 -3.94 4.17
N GLY A 5 -30.10 -2.89 4.85
CA GLY A 5 -30.39 -2.90 6.28
C GLY A 5 -29.24 -2.46 7.19
N SER A 6 -28.03 -2.27 6.66
CA SER A 6 -26.93 -1.67 7.41
C SER A 6 -26.97 -0.12 7.31
N PRO A 7 -26.77 0.62 8.42
CA PRO A 7 -26.78 2.09 8.40
C PRO A 7 -25.49 2.71 7.85
N LYS A 8 -24.42 1.93 7.69
CA LYS A 8 -23.11 2.38 7.22
C LYS A 8 -22.56 1.39 6.19
N LEU A 9 -21.69 1.90 5.31
CA LEU A 9 -20.96 1.04 4.38
C LEU A 9 -20.06 0.06 5.14
N GLU A 10 -20.07 -1.19 4.71
CA GLU A 10 -19.25 -2.25 5.29
C GLU A 10 -18.05 -2.55 4.39
N VAL A 11 -16.98 -3.06 5.01
CA VAL A 11 -15.76 -3.48 4.30
C VAL A 11 -15.97 -4.88 3.75
N SER A 12 -15.73 -5.08 2.45
CA SER A 12 -16.00 -6.35 1.77
C SER A 12 -15.06 -7.48 2.19
N CYS A 13 -13.78 -7.19 2.45
CA CYS A 13 -12.78 -8.24 2.68
C CYS A 13 -12.92 -8.98 4.02
N THR A 14 -13.64 -8.42 5.01
CA THR A 14 -13.81 -9.02 6.34
C THR A 14 -15.24 -9.43 6.65
N LYS A 15 -16.22 -8.99 5.85
CA LYS A 15 -17.63 -9.31 6.11
C LYS A 15 -17.92 -10.76 5.75
N GLN A 16 -18.48 -11.49 6.72
CA GLN A 16 -18.98 -12.85 6.50
C GLN A 16 -20.31 -12.82 5.73
N VAL A 17 -20.45 -13.75 4.78
CA VAL A 17 -21.69 -13.93 4.01
C VAL A 17 -22.69 -14.71 4.87
N ILE A 18 -23.88 -14.14 5.04
CA ILE A 18 -25.00 -14.74 5.77
C ILE A 18 -26.13 -15.00 4.78
N SER A 19 -26.97 -16.01 5.04
CA SER A 19 -28.14 -16.32 4.21
C SER A 19 -29.04 -15.09 4.03
N ASN A 20 -29.50 -14.85 2.79
CA ASN A 20 -30.37 -13.73 2.40
C ASN A 20 -29.74 -12.33 2.50
N ILE A 21 -28.42 -12.22 2.53
CA ILE A 21 -27.74 -10.92 2.43
C ILE A 21 -27.86 -10.39 0.99
N SER A 22 -28.24 -9.11 0.84
CA SER A 22 -28.23 -8.43 -0.46
C SER A 22 -27.17 -7.34 -0.43
N ILE A 23 -26.21 -7.47 -1.35
CA ILE A 23 -25.02 -6.64 -1.45
C ILE A 23 -25.15 -5.79 -2.70
N ILE A 24 -24.96 -4.49 -2.55
CA ILE A 24 -24.88 -3.54 -3.65
C ILE A 24 -23.42 -3.08 -3.74
N THR A 25 -22.86 -3.13 -4.94
CA THR A 25 -21.43 -2.82 -5.19
C THR A 25 -21.23 -1.49 -5.92
N ASP A 26 -22.28 -0.98 -6.57
CA ASP A 26 -22.27 0.10 -7.56
C ASP A 26 -23.14 1.31 -7.15
N SER A 27 -23.33 1.52 -5.85
CA SER A 27 -24.08 2.69 -5.35
C SER A 27 -23.23 3.97 -5.35
N PRO A 28 -23.84 5.16 -5.53
CA PRO A 28 -23.10 6.44 -5.50
C PRO A 28 -22.39 6.68 -4.17
N SER A 29 -22.95 6.16 -3.07
CA SER A 29 -22.32 6.20 -1.74
C SER A 29 -21.01 5.42 -1.70
N ILE A 30 -20.92 4.29 -2.40
CA ILE A 30 -19.70 3.47 -2.49
C ILE A 30 -18.62 4.19 -3.27
N PHE A 31 -18.94 4.75 -4.44
CA PHE A 31 -17.99 5.52 -5.24
C PHE A 31 -17.41 6.70 -4.44
N LYS A 32 -18.27 7.44 -3.74
CA LYS A 32 -17.83 8.54 -2.88
C LYS A 32 -16.90 8.06 -1.75
N ALA A 33 -17.19 6.91 -1.15
CA ALA A 33 -16.32 6.35 -0.11
C ALA A 33 -14.95 5.92 -0.66
N GLN A 34 -14.91 5.32 -1.86
CA GLN A 34 -13.66 4.94 -2.53
C GLN A 34 -12.81 6.17 -2.86
N GLU A 35 -13.43 7.22 -3.41
CA GLU A 35 -12.77 8.49 -3.72
C GLU A 35 -12.13 9.11 -2.47
N ILE A 36 -12.87 9.13 -1.35
CA ILE A 36 -12.38 9.66 -0.06
C ILE A 36 -11.19 8.84 0.48
N VAL A 37 -11.27 7.50 0.42
CA VAL A 37 -10.17 6.63 0.86
C VAL A 37 -8.91 6.89 0.03
N LEU A 38 -9.05 6.99 -1.29
CA LEU A 38 -7.93 7.29 -2.19
C LEU A 38 -7.35 8.67 -1.91
N GLU A 39 -8.18 9.67 -1.65
CA GLU A 39 -7.71 11.00 -1.28
C GLU A 39 -6.88 10.98 0.02
N PHE A 40 -7.31 10.23 1.04
CA PHE A 40 -6.54 10.08 2.28
C PHE A 40 -5.21 9.37 2.07
N ILE A 41 -5.15 8.38 1.17
CA ILE A 41 -3.89 7.71 0.82
C ILE A 41 -2.96 8.66 0.06
N LEU A 42 -3.49 9.39 -0.92
CA LEU A 42 -2.72 10.33 -1.74
C LEU A 42 -2.26 11.58 -0.99
N LYS A 43 -2.93 11.90 0.13
CA LYS A 43 -2.51 12.95 1.07
C LYS A 43 -1.10 12.69 1.60
N SER A 44 -0.79 11.45 2.01
CA SER A 44 0.53 11.09 2.53
C SER A 44 1.51 10.58 1.45
N HIS A 45 1.01 10.16 0.28
CA HIS A 45 1.84 9.57 -0.77
C HIS A 45 2.61 10.63 -1.61
N PRO A 46 3.92 10.46 -1.88
CA PRO A 46 4.72 11.41 -2.65
C PRO A 46 4.38 11.40 -4.15
N LEU A 47 4.71 12.47 -4.86
CA LEU A 47 4.53 12.59 -6.32
C LEU A 47 5.73 11.98 -7.08
N ASP A 48 6.06 10.74 -6.75
CA ASP A 48 7.26 10.06 -7.23
C ASP A 48 7.03 9.16 -8.45
N CYS A 49 5.81 9.15 -9.02
CA CYS A 49 5.44 8.25 -10.12
C CYS A 49 6.47 8.18 -11.28
N PRO A 50 7.04 9.29 -11.81
CA PRO A 50 8.00 9.21 -12.93
C PRO A 50 9.35 8.58 -12.55
N VAL A 51 9.70 8.56 -11.27
CA VAL A 51 10.96 7.98 -10.75
C VAL A 51 10.70 6.68 -9.98
N CYS A 52 9.46 6.20 -9.97
CA CYS A 52 9.05 5.00 -9.27
C CYS A 52 9.28 3.78 -10.18
N ASP A 53 10.00 2.77 -9.69
CA ASP A 53 10.26 1.54 -10.44
C ASP A 53 8.96 0.76 -10.77
N GLN A 54 7.90 0.94 -9.98
CA GLN A 54 6.56 0.37 -10.23
C GLN A 54 5.64 1.32 -11.01
N GLY A 55 6.13 2.45 -11.53
CA GLY A 55 5.33 3.36 -12.36
C GLY A 55 4.76 2.61 -13.57
N GLY A 56 3.44 2.68 -13.76
CA GLY A 56 2.72 1.95 -14.81
C GLY A 56 2.14 0.58 -14.39
N ALA A 57 2.74 -0.08 -13.41
CA ALA A 57 2.24 -1.36 -12.85
C ALA A 57 1.69 -1.22 -11.42
N CYS A 58 1.68 -0.01 -10.86
CA CYS A 58 1.28 0.26 -9.49
C CYS A 58 -0.24 0.15 -9.30
N ASP A 59 -0.68 -0.71 -8.36
CA ASP A 59 -2.10 -0.87 -8.01
C ASP A 59 -2.72 0.47 -7.58
N LEU A 60 -2.00 1.26 -6.79
CA LEU A 60 -2.49 2.57 -6.32
C LEU A 60 -2.75 3.53 -7.48
N GLN A 61 -1.90 3.50 -8.51
CA GLN A 61 -2.08 4.32 -9.71
C GLN A 61 -3.32 3.87 -10.48
N ASN A 62 -3.52 2.56 -10.64
CA ASN A 62 -4.68 1.98 -11.31
C ASN A 62 -5.98 2.31 -10.57
N TYR A 63 -6.02 2.14 -9.24
CA TYR A 63 -7.18 2.50 -8.44
C TYR A 63 -7.46 4.01 -8.45
N SER A 64 -6.41 4.85 -8.42
CA SER A 64 -6.57 6.29 -8.54
C SER A 64 -7.14 6.69 -9.91
N SER A 65 -6.75 6.00 -10.98
CA SER A 65 -7.31 6.26 -12.31
C SER A 65 -8.76 5.78 -12.46
N GLN A 66 -9.14 4.71 -11.77
CA GLN A 66 -10.45 4.09 -11.90
C GLN A 66 -11.51 4.72 -10.98
N PHE A 67 -11.14 5.04 -9.73
CA PHE A 67 -12.07 5.48 -8.68
C PHE A 67 -11.65 6.81 -8.01
N GLY A 68 -10.48 7.35 -8.37
CA GLY A 68 -9.96 8.57 -7.76
C GLY A 68 -10.55 9.84 -8.35
N SER A 69 -10.44 10.92 -7.58
CA SER A 69 -10.77 12.27 -8.05
C SER A 69 -9.68 12.83 -8.95
N ASN A 70 -10.06 13.64 -9.94
CA ASN A 70 -9.08 14.27 -10.85
C ASN A 70 -8.25 15.38 -10.20
N LYS A 71 -8.63 15.85 -8.99
CA LYS A 71 -7.99 16.98 -8.32
C LYS A 71 -7.66 16.64 -6.87
N SER A 72 -6.44 16.97 -6.45
CA SER A 72 -6.06 16.99 -5.03
C SER A 72 -6.57 18.28 -4.38
N ARG A 73 -7.16 18.17 -3.19
CA ARG A 73 -7.48 19.32 -2.33
C ARG A 73 -6.40 19.60 -1.29
N PHE A 74 -5.37 18.75 -1.23
CA PHE A 74 -4.29 18.84 -0.26
C PHE A 74 -3.12 19.64 -0.84
N PHE A 75 -2.77 20.74 -0.16
CA PHE A 75 -1.71 21.68 -0.55
C PHE A 75 -0.57 21.79 0.48
N GLU A 76 -0.66 21.06 1.59
CA GLU A 76 0.38 21.11 2.64
C GLU A 76 1.55 20.17 2.32
N GLU A 77 2.63 20.31 3.10
CA GLU A 77 3.81 19.47 2.96
C GLU A 77 3.50 18.01 3.31
N LYS A 78 3.97 17.10 2.45
CA LYS A 78 3.80 15.66 2.62
C LYS A 78 4.86 15.13 3.57
N PRO A 79 4.52 14.16 4.44
CA PRO A 79 5.50 13.56 5.33
C PRO A 79 6.57 12.83 4.52
N THR A 80 7.83 13.04 4.89
CA THR A 80 8.95 12.33 4.29
C THR A 80 9.63 11.44 5.34
N VAL A 81 10.03 10.26 4.90
CA VAL A 81 10.66 9.23 5.72
C VAL A 81 12.07 9.03 5.18
N LYS A 82 13.04 8.91 6.08
CA LYS A 82 14.44 8.65 5.68
C LYS A 82 14.54 7.31 4.97
N ILE A 83 15.24 7.29 3.84
CA ILE A 83 15.55 6.05 3.12
C ILE A 83 16.46 5.21 4.01
N LYS A 84 16.03 3.98 4.29
CA LYS A 84 16.80 2.99 5.06
C LYS A 84 17.20 1.87 4.11
N SER A 85 18.38 1.28 4.31
CA SER A 85 18.80 0.09 3.55
C SER A 85 18.63 -1.15 4.41
N TRP A 86 17.80 -2.09 3.95
CA TRP A 86 17.40 -3.27 4.72
C TRP A 86 18.07 -4.57 4.28
N GLY A 87 18.84 -4.54 3.19
CA GLY A 87 19.48 -5.72 2.63
C GLY A 87 20.25 -5.40 1.35
N VAL A 88 20.81 -6.44 0.73
CA VAL A 88 21.52 -6.33 -0.57
C VAL A 88 20.57 -6.53 -1.75
N LEU A 89 19.47 -7.28 -1.56
CA LEU A 89 18.52 -7.60 -2.63
C LEU A 89 17.48 -6.51 -2.87
N ILE A 90 16.99 -5.89 -1.78
CA ILE A 90 15.81 -5.00 -1.81
C ILE A 90 16.24 -3.57 -1.48
N ASN A 91 15.69 -2.63 -2.23
CA ASN A 91 15.72 -1.20 -2.00
C ASN A 91 14.39 -0.76 -1.38
N THR A 92 14.45 0.13 -0.40
CA THR A 92 13.30 0.50 0.42
C THR A 92 13.12 2.00 0.47
N ILE A 93 12.01 2.47 -0.10
CA ILE A 93 11.63 3.89 -0.13
C ILE A 93 10.30 4.02 0.62
N MET A 94 10.39 4.23 1.93
CA MET A 94 9.21 4.19 2.80
C MET A 94 8.30 5.42 2.72
N THR A 95 8.74 6.49 2.07
CA THR A 95 7.86 7.61 1.70
C THR A 95 6.67 7.15 0.86
N ARG A 96 6.86 6.14 0.01
CA ARG A 96 5.82 5.62 -0.88
C ARG A 96 4.88 4.62 -0.21
N CYS A 97 5.19 4.17 1.00
CA CYS A 97 4.39 3.17 1.71
C CYS A 97 3.05 3.74 2.16
N ILE A 98 1.97 3.01 1.91
CA ILE A 98 0.60 3.37 2.33
C ILE A 98 0.18 2.68 3.64
N SER A 99 1.13 2.09 4.36
CA SER A 99 0.89 1.37 5.62
C SER A 99 -0.19 0.28 5.54
N CYS A 100 -0.32 -0.41 4.41
CA CYS A 100 -1.30 -1.49 4.21
C CYS A 100 -1.01 -2.77 5.04
N THR A 101 0.16 -2.87 5.67
CA THR A 101 0.61 -4.02 6.50
C THR A 101 0.70 -5.38 5.79
N ARG A 102 0.58 -5.45 4.46
CA ARG A 102 0.76 -6.72 3.71
C ARG A 102 2.12 -7.35 3.95
N CYS A 103 3.18 -6.55 3.90
CA CYS A 103 4.56 -7.01 4.12
C CYS A 103 4.82 -7.50 5.55
N THR A 104 4.22 -6.86 6.57
CA THR A 104 4.38 -7.29 7.96
C THR A 104 3.65 -8.61 8.19
N ARG A 105 2.44 -8.77 7.60
CA ARG A 105 1.71 -10.04 7.64
C ARG A 105 2.46 -11.17 6.96
N PHE A 106 3.02 -10.93 5.78
CA PHE A 106 3.84 -11.92 5.08
C PHE A 106 5.09 -12.33 5.88
N SER A 107 5.76 -11.37 6.50
CA SER A 107 6.89 -11.65 7.40
C SER A 107 6.48 -12.50 8.61
N LEU A 108 5.29 -12.26 9.17
CA LEU A 108 4.77 -12.97 10.34
C LEU A 108 4.27 -14.39 10.00
N GLU A 109 3.56 -14.53 8.88
CA GLU A 109 2.87 -15.77 8.49
C GLU A 109 3.80 -16.74 7.75
N TYR A 110 4.70 -16.25 6.87
CA TYR A 110 5.47 -17.11 5.96
C TYR A 110 6.97 -17.21 6.29
N ILE A 111 7.60 -16.12 6.72
CA ILE A 111 9.06 -16.12 6.92
C ILE A 111 9.41 -16.64 8.33
N GLU A 112 8.42 -16.81 9.23
CA GLU A 112 8.55 -17.17 10.66
C GLU A 112 9.51 -16.30 11.49
N ASN A 113 10.19 -15.37 10.83
CA ASN A 113 11.12 -14.41 11.38
C ASN A 113 10.41 -13.05 11.36
N LYS A 114 10.12 -12.52 12.54
CA LYS A 114 9.33 -11.29 12.73
C LYS A 114 10.19 -10.04 12.55
N PHE A 115 10.83 -9.91 11.39
CA PHE A 115 11.76 -8.81 11.17
C PHE A 115 11.03 -7.51 10.81
N LEU A 116 9.89 -7.55 10.10
CA LEU A 116 9.10 -6.35 9.80
C LEU A 116 8.03 -6.09 10.86
N GLY A 117 7.90 -4.83 11.26
CA GLY A 117 6.81 -4.36 12.09
C GLY A 117 6.45 -2.91 11.79
N MET A 118 5.33 -2.46 12.33
CA MET A 118 4.94 -1.06 12.31
C MET A 118 5.48 -0.38 13.57
N VAL A 119 6.25 0.69 13.38
CA VAL A 119 6.84 1.51 14.44
C VAL A 119 6.15 2.87 14.42
N GLY A 120 5.94 3.46 15.60
CA GLY A 120 5.23 4.74 15.73
C GLY A 120 3.71 4.60 15.77
N ARG A 121 3.00 5.73 15.74
CA ARG A 121 1.53 5.81 15.84
C ARG A 121 0.99 6.97 15.03
N GLY A 122 -0.23 6.84 14.50
CA GLY A 122 -0.87 7.89 13.71
C GLY A 122 -0.11 8.17 12.40
N ASN A 123 -0.02 9.44 12.02
CA ASN A 123 0.63 9.85 10.77
C ASN A 123 2.15 9.62 10.74
N SER A 124 2.79 9.44 11.90
CA SER A 124 4.21 9.09 12.00
C SER A 124 4.45 7.57 12.06
N SER A 125 3.43 6.77 11.75
CA SER A 125 3.61 5.32 11.64
C SER A 125 4.44 4.95 10.41
N GLU A 126 5.45 4.13 10.63
CA GLU A 126 6.38 3.68 9.59
C GLU A 126 6.57 2.17 9.70
N ILE A 127 6.58 1.48 8.56
CA ILE A 127 7.03 0.09 8.53
C ILE A 127 8.55 0.09 8.65
N SER A 128 9.08 -0.62 9.63
CA SER A 128 10.51 -0.68 9.91
C SER A 128 10.91 -2.03 10.50
N ILE A 129 12.21 -2.28 10.55
CA ILE A 129 12.77 -3.52 11.09
C ILE A 129 13.04 -3.34 12.59
N PHE A 130 12.56 -4.26 13.43
CA PHE A 130 12.61 -4.15 14.91
C PHE A 130 14.00 -4.41 15.54
N GLN A 131 14.93 -4.96 14.78
CA GLN A 131 16.35 -5.05 15.11
C GLN A 131 17.10 -4.68 13.83
N GLN A 132 18.19 -3.92 13.86
CA GLN A 132 18.99 -3.54 12.68
C GLN A 132 19.70 -4.75 11.99
N ARG A 133 19.08 -5.93 12.02
CA ARG A 133 19.47 -7.10 11.26
C ARG A 133 18.98 -6.93 9.83
N LEU A 134 19.89 -7.12 8.89
CA LEU A 134 19.57 -7.19 7.47
C LEU A 134 18.56 -8.31 7.23
N ILE A 135 17.64 -8.10 6.30
CA ILE A 135 16.70 -9.13 5.85
C ILE A 135 17.53 -10.23 5.17
N ARG A 136 17.71 -11.35 5.85
CA ARG A 136 18.44 -12.53 5.37
C ARG A 136 17.50 -13.73 5.27
N SER A 137 16.48 -13.61 4.43
CA SER A 137 15.61 -14.72 4.08
C SER A 137 15.61 -14.91 2.57
N ILE A 138 15.53 -16.17 2.14
CA ILE A 138 15.45 -16.54 0.71
C ILE A 138 14.18 -15.93 0.08
N PHE A 139 13.08 -15.91 0.85
CA PHE A 139 11.79 -15.35 0.44
C PHE A 139 11.69 -13.82 0.51
N SER A 140 12.76 -13.12 0.90
CA SER A 140 12.71 -11.67 1.04
C SER A 140 12.42 -10.96 -0.28
N GLY A 141 12.88 -11.50 -1.41
CA GLY A 141 12.61 -10.95 -2.76
C GLY A 141 11.12 -10.81 -3.07
N ASN A 142 10.29 -11.72 -2.56
CA ASN A 142 8.84 -11.73 -2.80
C ASN A 142 8.12 -10.53 -2.16
N LEU A 143 8.78 -9.78 -1.26
CA LEU A 143 8.24 -8.53 -0.71
C LEU A 143 8.04 -7.46 -1.78
N VAL A 144 8.83 -7.50 -2.87
CA VAL A 144 8.70 -6.56 -4.00
C VAL A 144 7.37 -6.78 -4.72
N ASP A 145 7.03 -8.03 -4.99
CA ASP A 145 5.80 -8.39 -5.73
C ASP A 145 4.55 -8.24 -4.86
N LEU A 146 4.66 -8.50 -3.55
CA LEU A 146 3.55 -8.36 -2.61
C LEU A 146 3.14 -6.88 -2.40
N CYS A 147 4.07 -5.95 -2.59
CA CYS A 147 3.81 -4.55 -2.31
C CYS A 147 2.93 -3.94 -3.41
N PRO A 148 1.75 -3.40 -3.06
CA PRO A 148 0.85 -2.76 -4.04
C PRO A 148 1.36 -1.40 -4.54
N VAL A 149 2.48 -0.93 -4.00
CA VAL A 149 3.10 0.37 -4.27
C VAL A 149 4.61 0.19 -4.35
N GLY A 150 5.31 1.13 -5.00
CA GLY A 150 6.76 1.06 -5.18
C GLY A 150 7.59 1.40 -3.94
N ALA A 151 7.16 0.96 -2.75
CA ALA A 151 7.91 1.11 -1.51
C ALA A 151 9.05 0.09 -1.38
N PHE A 152 8.85 -1.12 -1.90
CA PHE A 152 9.89 -2.13 -2.07
C PHE A 152 10.24 -2.25 -3.56
N SER A 153 11.52 -2.14 -3.89
CA SER A 153 12.00 -2.40 -5.25
C SER A 153 13.25 -3.27 -5.25
N SER A 154 13.50 -4.00 -6.33
CA SER A 154 14.72 -4.81 -6.45
C SER A 154 15.93 -3.91 -6.74
N LYS A 155 17.02 -4.07 -5.99
CA LYS A 155 18.27 -3.30 -6.23
C LYS A 155 18.90 -3.62 -7.60
N PHE A 156 18.68 -4.82 -8.13
CA PHE A 156 19.28 -5.25 -9.41
C PHE A 156 18.54 -4.76 -10.65
N PHE A 157 17.22 -4.53 -10.52
CA PHE A 157 16.32 -4.12 -11.60
C PHE A 157 16.01 -2.62 -11.62
N LYS A 158 16.45 -1.89 -10.59
CA LYS A 158 16.24 -0.45 -10.46
C LYS A 158 16.59 0.29 -11.77
N GLN A 159 15.63 1.01 -12.32
CA GLN A 159 15.75 1.87 -13.52
C GLN A 159 16.17 1.18 -14.84
N LYS A 160 16.14 -0.16 -14.94
CA LYS A 160 16.57 -0.86 -16.17
C LYS A 160 15.46 -1.05 -17.22
N CYS A 161 14.19 -1.17 -16.80
CA CYS A 161 13.05 -1.30 -17.70
C CYS A 161 11.79 -0.77 -17.01
N PHE A 162 11.01 0.03 -17.73
CA PHE A 162 9.59 0.21 -17.42
C PHE A 162 8.85 -0.92 -18.13
N LEU A 163 7.95 -1.60 -17.42
CA LEU A 163 7.02 -2.56 -18.05
C LEU A 163 6.10 -1.76 -18.97
N VAL A 164 6.46 -1.67 -20.25
CA VAL A 164 5.58 -1.20 -21.31
C VAL A 164 4.69 -2.40 -21.66
N LEU A 165 3.54 -2.49 -20.99
CA LEU A 165 2.44 -3.38 -21.37
C LEU A 165 1.55 -2.66 -22.38
#